data_AF-A0A7X5B617-F1
#
_entry.id   AF-A0A7X5B617-F1
#
_cell.length_a   1.000
_cell.length_b   1.000
_cell.length_c   1.000
_cell.angle_alpha   90.00
_cell.angle_beta   90.00
_cell.angle_gamma   90.00
#
_symmetry.space_group_name_H-M   'P 1'
#
loop_
_entity.id
_entity.type
_entity.pdbx_description
1 polymer ?
#
loop_
_entity_poly.entity_id
_entity_poly.type
_entity_poly.pdbx_seq_one_letter_code
_entity_poly.pdbx_strand_id
1 'polypeptide(L)'
;MLTLISLTDQVAVAPQISPIDMQDIARLGFKSVINNRPDEEEVGQPLNRKIEQEARKYQLNYYHQPVISGQITAQQVEMFTDLLAQCPKPVLAFCRTGTRCCMLWCMSSEDEMTLAERVAYAKEKGFNFSSLLEKDQ
;
A
#
# COMPACT_ATOMS: atom_id res chain seq x y z
N MET A 1 -11.57 -6.99 -12.44
CA MET A 1 -11.64 -7.76 -11.17
C MET A 1 -10.51 -7.26 -10.30
N LEU A 2 -10.80 -6.85 -9.07
CA LEU A 2 -9.80 -6.38 -8.13
C LEU A 2 -8.81 -7.51 -7.81
N THR A 3 -7.51 -7.22 -7.97
CA THR A 3 -6.44 -8.13 -7.54
C THR A 3 -5.93 -7.65 -6.19
N LEU A 4 -6.16 -8.43 -5.14
CA LEU A 4 -5.76 -8.10 -3.77
C LEU A 4 -4.73 -9.11 -3.28
N ILE A 5 -3.68 -8.62 -2.63
CA ILE A 5 -2.63 -9.41 -2.02
C ILE A 5 -2.66 -9.12 -0.53
N SER A 6 -3.21 -10.02 0.26
CA SER A 6 -3.26 -9.89 1.73
C SER A 6 -1.86 -10.03 2.32
N LEU A 7 -1.45 -9.04 3.11
CA LEU A 7 -0.21 -9.04 3.88
C LEU A 7 -0.46 -9.52 5.31
N THR A 8 -1.55 -9.05 5.91
CA THR A 8 -2.09 -9.50 7.20
C THR A 8 -3.62 -9.52 7.13
N ASP A 9 -4.29 -9.87 8.23
CA ASP A 9 -5.76 -9.76 8.33
C ASP A 9 -6.28 -8.32 8.22
N GLN A 10 -5.40 -7.33 8.44
CA GLN A 10 -5.76 -5.91 8.48
C GLN A 10 -5.15 -5.08 7.34
N VAL A 11 -4.18 -5.64 6.60
CA VAL A 11 -3.46 -4.92 5.54
C VAL A 11 -3.43 -5.76 4.27
N ALA A 12 -3.89 -5.19 3.18
CA ALA A 12 -3.75 -5.75 1.84
C ALA A 12 -3.11 -4.73 0.90
N VAL A 13 -2.48 -5.23 -0.16
CA VAL A 13 -1.95 -4.40 -1.25
C VAL A 13 -2.55 -4.76 -2.60
N ALA A 14 -2.54 -3.82 -3.53
CA ALA A 14 -3.03 -4.00 -4.89
C ALA A 14 -2.15 -3.30 -5.94
N PRO A 15 -2.19 -3.77 -7.21
CA PRO A 15 -1.78 -2.95 -8.35
C PRO A 15 -2.74 -1.75 -8.53
N GLN A 16 -2.57 -1.02 -9.63
CA GLN A 16 -3.33 0.22 -9.87
C GLN A 16 -4.84 0.03 -9.65
N ILE A 17 -5.41 0.88 -8.80
CA ILE A 17 -6.85 0.97 -8.53
C ILE A 17 -7.48 2.08 -9.38
N SER A 18 -8.64 1.81 -9.96
CA SER A 18 -9.45 2.79 -10.67
C SER A 18 -10.49 3.42 -9.74
N PRO A 19 -10.96 4.66 -9.98
CA PRO A 19 -12.07 5.22 -9.22
C PRO A 19 -13.29 4.28 -9.14
N ILE A 20 -13.63 3.58 -10.22
CA ILE A 20 -14.80 2.69 -10.28
C ILE A 20 -14.73 1.53 -9.28
N ASP A 21 -13.54 1.16 -8.83
CA ASP A 21 -13.35 0.05 -7.89
C ASP A 21 -13.70 0.42 -6.44
N MET A 22 -13.86 1.71 -6.12
CA MET A 22 -14.04 2.16 -4.73
C MET A 22 -15.31 1.62 -4.07
N GLN A 23 -16.37 1.42 -4.85
CA GLN A 23 -17.59 0.80 -4.34
C GLN A 23 -17.31 -0.64 -3.87
N ASP A 24 -16.58 -1.41 -4.66
CA ASP A 24 -16.28 -2.80 -4.34
C ASP A 24 -15.26 -2.90 -3.21
N ILE A 25 -14.28 -2.00 -3.15
CA ILE A 25 -13.35 -1.87 -2.01
C ILE A 25 -14.13 -1.63 -0.70
N ALA A 26 -15.11 -0.73 -0.70
CA ALA A 26 -15.94 -0.49 0.48
C ALA A 26 -16.82 -1.71 0.83
N ARG A 27 -17.39 -2.39 -0.16
CA ARG A 27 -18.17 -3.63 0.04
C ARG A 27 -17.36 -4.77 0.63
N LEU A 28 -16.08 -4.86 0.26
CA LEU A 28 -15.13 -5.82 0.83
C LEU A 28 -14.75 -5.51 2.28
N GLY A 29 -15.20 -4.37 2.82
CA GLY A 29 -15.08 -4.03 4.23
C GLY A 29 -13.87 -3.18 4.59
N PHE A 30 -13.00 -2.84 3.62
CA PHE A 30 -11.90 -1.89 3.84
C PHE A 30 -12.43 -0.55 4.35
N LYS A 31 -11.68 0.06 5.26
CA LYS A 31 -12.03 1.35 5.88
C LYS A 31 -11.10 2.47 5.43
N SER A 32 -9.89 2.12 5.00
CA SER A 32 -8.89 3.06 4.52
C SER A 32 -8.23 2.60 3.23
N VAL A 33 -7.88 3.56 2.38
CA VAL A 33 -7.11 3.36 1.15
C VAL A 33 -5.87 4.26 1.19
N ILE A 34 -4.70 3.68 0.93
CA ILE A 34 -3.44 4.42 0.82
C ILE A 34 -2.95 4.34 -0.63
N ASN A 35 -2.79 5.50 -1.28
CA ASN A 35 -2.19 5.60 -2.60
C ASN A 35 -0.70 5.95 -2.48
N ASN A 36 0.17 4.99 -2.80
CA ASN A 36 1.62 5.18 -2.83
C ASN A 36 2.16 5.51 -4.23
N ARG A 37 1.27 5.83 -5.18
CA ARG A 37 1.62 6.21 -6.55
C ARG A 37 1.61 7.75 -6.71
N PRO A 38 2.73 8.37 -7.15
CA PRO A 38 2.70 9.75 -7.65
C PRO A 38 1.77 9.87 -8.86
N ASP A 39 1.18 11.04 -9.05
CA ASP A 39 0.45 11.33 -10.29
C ASP A 39 1.40 11.40 -11.48
N GLU A 40 0.83 11.21 -12.68
CA GLU A 40 1.53 11.37 -13.96
C GLU A 40 2.75 10.44 -14.17
N GLU A 41 2.77 9.29 -13.50
CA GLU A 41 3.80 8.26 -13.70
C GLU A 41 3.63 7.54 -15.05
N GLU A 42 2.41 7.48 -15.60
CA GLU A 42 2.13 6.95 -16.94
C GLU A 42 0.94 7.64 -17.63
N VAL A 43 0.92 7.58 -18.97
CA VAL A 43 -0.22 8.04 -19.77
C VAL A 43 -1.45 7.21 -19.46
N GLY A 44 -2.57 7.88 -19.17
CA GLY A 44 -3.83 7.21 -18.82
C GLY A 44 -3.97 6.84 -17.35
N GLN A 45 -2.96 7.13 -16.51
CA GLN A 45 -3.07 6.98 -15.06
C GLN A 45 -4.25 7.81 -14.51
N PRO A 46 -5.15 7.21 -13.70
CA PRO A 46 -6.12 8.00 -12.96
C PRO A 46 -5.40 8.90 -11.94
N LEU A 47 -5.66 10.21 -12.00
CA LEU A 47 -5.12 11.16 -11.02
C LEU A 47 -5.64 10.83 -9.62
N ASN A 48 -4.76 10.96 -8.64
CA ASN A 48 -5.01 10.81 -7.22
C ASN A 48 -6.31 11.52 -6.81
N ARG A 49 -6.48 12.78 -7.23
CA ARG A 49 -7.68 13.57 -6.89
C ARG A 49 -9.00 12.90 -7.32
N LYS A 50 -9.01 12.19 -8.45
CA LYS A 50 -10.20 11.50 -8.95
C LYS A 50 -10.49 10.26 -8.13
N ILE A 51 -9.44 9.54 -7.74
CA ILE A 51 -9.54 8.35 -6.89
C ILE A 51 -10.04 8.75 -5.50
N GLU A 52 -9.45 9.80 -4.90
CA GLU A 52 -9.84 10.32 -3.59
C GLU A 52 -11.31 10.76 -3.56
N GLN A 53 -11.75 11.52 -4.57
CA GLN A 53 -13.14 11.97 -4.68
C GLN A 53 -14.12 10.79 -4.69
N GLU A 54 -13.78 9.71 -5.38
CA GLU A 54 -14.63 8.53 -5.46
C GLU A 54 -14.59 7.72 -4.16
N ALA A 55 -13.42 7.58 -3.52
CA ALA A 55 -13.27 6.93 -2.22
C ALA A 55 -14.17 7.58 -1.15
N ARG A 56 -14.19 8.91 -1.10
CA ARG A 56 -15.02 9.68 -0.15
C ARG A 56 -16.52 9.44 -0.32
N LYS A 57 -17.01 9.18 -1.54
CA LYS A 57 -18.44 8.86 -1.77
C LYS A 57 -18.88 7.57 -1.07
N TYR A 58 -17.94 6.64 -0.88
CA TYR A 58 -18.18 5.37 -0.19
C TYR A 58 -17.63 5.36 1.24
N GLN A 59 -17.39 6.55 1.82
CA GLN A 59 -16.94 6.72 3.22
C GLN A 59 -15.61 6.01 3.53
N LEU A 60 -14.78 5.80 2.52
CA LEU A 60 -13.41 5.32 2.70
C LEU A 60 -12.51 6.49 3.12
N ASN A 61 -11.71 6.28 4.16
CA ASN A 61 -10.60 7.18 4.46
C ASN A 61 -9.57 7.02 3.34
N TYR A 62 -9.04 8.13 2.84
CA TYR A 62 -8.12 8.09 1.71
C TYR A 62 -6.87 8.91 2.03
N TYR A 63 -5.71 8.31 1.82
CA TYR A 63 -4.41 8.92 2.09
C TYR A 63 -3.55 8.86 0.84
N HIS A 64 -3.00 9.99 0.43
CA HIS A 64 -2.01 10.05 -0.65
C HIS A 64 -0.62 10.23 -0.07
N GLN A 65 0.20 9.18 -0.13
CA GLN A 65 1.58 9.19 0.33
C GLN A 65 2.47 8.67 -0.80
N PRO A 66 2.69 9.48 -1.87
CA PRO A 66 3.41 9.03 -3.04
C PRO A 66 4.88 8.76 -2.71
N VAL A 67 5.39 7.62 -3.19
CA VAL A 67 6.81 7.27 -3.10
C VAL A 67 7.35 6.86 -4.47
N ILE A 68 8.63 7.13 -4.70
CA ILE A 68 9.35 6.76 -5.92
C ILE A 68 9.98 5.39 -5.70
N SER A 69 9.74 4.47 -6.63
CA SER A 69 10.32 3.14 -6.57
C SER A 69 11.86 3.21 -6.56
N GLY A 70 12.50 2.48 -5.65
CA GLY A 70 13.96 2.49 -5.50
C GLY A 70 14.52 3.73 -4.77
N GLN A 71 13.69 4.68 -4.36
CA GLN A 71 14.10 5.89 -3.63
C GLN A 71 13.27 6.09 -2.34
N ILE A 72 12.81 5.00 -1.73
CA ILE A 72 12.06 5.05 -0.47
C ILE A 72 13.02 5.46 0.66
N THR A 73 12.68 6.53 1.38
CA THR A 73 13.48 7.05 2.49
C THR A 73 12.99 6.51 3.85
N ALA A 74 13.85 6.57 4.87
CA ALA A 74 13.46 6.21 6.24
C ALA A 74 12.26 7.04 6.74
N GLN A 75 12.23 8.34 6.41
CA GLN A 75 11.11 9.21 6.75
C GLN A 75 9.80 8.75 6.08
N GLN A 76 9.84 8.30 4.82
CA GLN A 76 8.65 7.78 4.14
C GLN A 76 8.17 6.46 4.74
N VAL A 77 9.08 5.64 5.26
CA VAL A 77 8.74 4.43 6.02
C VAL A 77 8.04 4.82 7.32
N GLU A 78 8.61 5.73 8.11
CA GLU A 78 8.02 6.23 9.35
C GLU A 78 6.63 6.82 9.12
N MET A 79 6.45 7.65 8.08
CA MET A 79 5.14 8.18 7.72
C MET A 79 4.12 7.08 7.37
N PHE A 80 4.56 6.00 6.70
CA PHE A 80 3.67 4.89 6.37
C PHE A 80 3.33 4.04 7.61
N THR A 81 4.32 3.81 8.48
CA THR A 81 4.15 3.19 9.81
C THR A 81 3.07 3.95 10.60
N ASP A 82 3.23 5.26 10.75
CA ASP A 82 2.28 6.12 11.46
C ASP A 82 0.87 6.09 10.85
N LEU A 83 0.79 6.07 9.51
CA LEU A 83 -0.49 5.95 8.80
C LEU A 83 -1.17 4.62 9.10
N LEU A 84 -0.45 3.50 9.06
CA LEU A 84 -1.00 2.18 9.40
C LEU A 84 -1.44 2.09 10.88
N ALA A 85 -0.76 2.78 11.78
CA ALA A 85 -1.12 2.86 13.20
C ALA A 85 -2.48 3.54 13.39
N GLN A 86 -2.65 4.69 12.74
CA GLN A 86 -3.73 5.64 13.02
C GLN A 86 -4.97 5.44 12.15
N CYS A 87 -4.81 4.93 10.93
CA CYS A 87 -5.94 4.83 10.01
C CYS A 87 -6.90 3.69 10.40
N PRO A 88 -8.22 3.87 10.15
CA PRO A 88 -9.19 2.80 10.35
C PRO A 88 -8.86 1.56 9.51
N LYS A 89 -8.89 0.39 10.13
CA LYS A 89 -8.58 -0.91 9.50
C LYS A 89 -9.88 -1.66 9.12
N PRO A 90 -9.90 -2.54 8.10
CA PRO A 90 -8.76 -2.95 7.25
C PRO A 90 -8.31 -1.88 6.26
N VAL A 91 -7.03 -1.91 5.90
CA VAL A 91 -6.36 -0.97 5.00
C VAL A 91 -6.03 -1.63 3.66
N LEU A 92 -6.33 -0.94 2.57
CA LEU A 92 -5.87 -1.30 1.23
C LEU A 92 -4.85 -0.26 0.73
N ALA A 93 -3.59 -0.65 0.57
CA ALA A 93 -2.58 0.20 -0.05
C ALA A 93 -2.38 -0.19 -1.52
N PHE A 94 -2.24 0.78 -2.42
CA PHE A 94 -1.97 0.49 -3.84
C PHE A 94 -0.93 1.42 -4.44
N CYS A 95 -0.28 0.91 -5.49
CA CYS A 95 0.54 1.72 -6.38
C CYS A 95 0.37 1.21 -7.81
N ARG A 96 1.38 1.30 -8.69
CA ARG A 96 1.30 0.69 -10.03
C ARG A 96 1.15 -0.84 -9.99
N THR A 97 1.97 -1.50 -9.18
CA THR A 97 2.10 -2.98 -9.14
C THR A 97 1.92 -3.58 -7.74
N GLY A 98 1.62 -2.75 -6.72
CA GLY A 98 1.62 -3.14 -5.31
C GLY A 98 3.01 -3.21 -4.65
N THR A 99 4.09 -3.20 -5.43
CA THR A 99 5.47 -3.37 -4.93
C THR A 99 5.90 -2.30 -3.92
N ARG A 100 5.58 -1.02 -4.15
CA ARG A 100 5.94 0.06 -3.21
C ARG A 100 5.25 -0.11 -1.86
N CYS A 101 3.98 -0.47 -1.89
CA CYS A 101 3.17 -0.68 -0.68
C CYS A 101 3.70 -1.86 0.13
N CYS A 102 4.01 -2.99 -0.55
CA CYS A 102 4.56 -4.16 0.11
C CYS A 102 5.97 -3.90 0.67
N MET A 103 6.80 -3.13 -0.05
CA MET A 103 8.11 -2.70 0.43
C MET A 103 8.00 -1.82 1.69
N LEU A 104 7.13 -0.79 1.65
CA LEU A 104 6.87 0.07 2.81
C LEU A 104 6.37 -0.75 4.00
N TRP A 105 5.46 -1.70 3.79
CA TRP A 105 5.00 -2.61 4.83
C TRP A 105 6.14 -3.47 5.40
N CYS A 106 6.98 -4.07 4.56
CA CYS A 106 8.14 -4.86 5.03
C CYS A 106 9.08 -4.02 5.90
N MET A 107 9.30 -2.76 5.54
CA MET A 107 10.17 -1.83 6.25
C MET A 107 9.52 -1.21 7.50
N SER A 108 8.19 -1.22 7.59
CA SER A 108 7.45 -0.76 8.78
C SER A 108 7.52 -1.77 9.92
N SER A 109 7.35 -1.33 11.18
CA SER A 109 7.67 -2.13 12.37
C SER A 109 6.50 -2.40 13.32
N GLU A 110 5.25 -2.19 12.88
CA GLU A 110 4.10 -2.24 13.81
C GLU A 110 3.43 -3.61 13.95
N ASP A 111 3.78 -4.59 13.12
CA ASP A 111 3.26 -5.95 13.28
C ASP A 111 4.23 -6.83 14.10
N GLU A 112 3.70 -7.94 14.64
CA GLU A 112 4.47 -8.90 15.43
C GLU A 112 5.54 -9.65 14.61
N MET A 113 5.58 -9.44 13.29
CA MET A 113 6.53 -10.09 12.40
C MET A 113 7.88 -9.39 12.47
N THR A 114 8.95 -10.15 12.30
CA THR A 114 10.28 -9.63 12.03
C THR A 114 10.38 -9.16 10.58
N LEU A 115 11.36 -8.31 10.26
CA LEU A 115 11.67 -7.93 8.88
C LEU A 115 11.90 -9.18 8.00
N ALA A 116 12.61 -10.19 8.51
CA ALA A 116 12.88 -11.43 7.80
C ALA A 116 11.60 -12.19 7.44
N GLU A 117 10.65 -12.29 8.37
CA GLU A 117 9.34 -12.92 8.13
C GLU A 117 8.51 -12.14 7.11
N ARG A 118 8.47 -10.79 7.21
CA ARG A 118 7.77 -9.96 6.23
C ARG A 118 8.35 -10.10 4.82
N VAL A 119 9.69 -10.10 4.69
CA VAL A 119 10.38 -10.31 3.41
C VAL A 119 10.12 -11.71 2.86
N ALA A 120 10.15 -12.74 3.70
CA ALA A 120 9.84 -14.11 3.28
C ALA A 120 8.38 -14.22 2.77
N TYR A 121 7.43 -13.67 3.51
CA TYR A 121 6.03 -13.64 3.13
C TYR A 121 5.79 -12.85 1.83
N ALA A 122 6.41 -11.68 1.69
CA ALA A 122 6.36 -10.88 0.46
C ALA A 122 6.88 -11.68 -0.75
N LYS A 123 7.95 -12.47 -0.57
CA LYS A 123 8.51 -13.35 -1.60
C LYS A 123 7.53 -14.41 -2.06
N GLU A 124 6.79 -15.04 -1.14
CA GLU A 124 5.72 -15.99 -1.48
C GLU A 124 4.60 -15.35 -2.31
N LYS A 125 4.37 -14.05 -2.14
CA LYS A 125 3.40 -13.26 -2.93
C LYS A 125 3.97 -12.70 -4.24
N GLY A 126 5.22 -13.03 -4.58
CA GLY A 126 5.87 -12.60 -5.82
C GLY A 126 6.65 -11.29 -5.73
N PHE A 127 6.86 -10.74 -4.53
CA PHE A 127 7.70 -9.56 -4.32
C PHE A 127 9.07 -9.96 -3.75
N ASN A 128 10.16 -9.70 -4.48
CA ASN A 128 11.50 -10.01 -4.00
C ASN A 128 12.19 -8.80 -3.37
N PHE A 129 12.40 -8.85 -2.06
CA PHE A 129 13.07 -7.80 -1.26
C PHE A 129 14.25 -8.34 -0.45
N SER A 130 14.94 -9.38 -0.94
CA SER A 130 16.05 -10.01 -0.21
C SER A 130 17.15 -9.03 0.20
N SER A 131 17.37 -7.97 -0.58
CA SER A 131 18.36 -6.92 -0.29
C SER A 131 18.06 -6.09 0.96
N LEU A 132 16.83 -6.16 1.52
CA LEU A 132 16.54 -5.53 2.81
C LEU A 132 17.23 -6.24 3.98
N LEU A 133 17.51 -7.54 3.85
CA LEU A 133 18.14 -8.35 4.90
C LEU A 133 19.66 -8.20 4.93
N GLU A 134 20.23 -7.57 3.91
CA GLU A 134 21.68 -7.40 3.74
C GLU A 134 22.20 -6.10 4.40
N LYS A 135 21.31 -5.18 4.80
CA LYS A 135 21.68 -3.83 5.27
C LYS A 135 22.19 -3.74 6.72
N ASP A 136 22.32 -4.86 7.42
CA ASP A 136 22.83 -4.95 8.79
C ASP A 136 24.31 -5.41 8.87
N GLN A 137 25.07 -5.33 7.77
CA GLN A 137 26.52 -5.59 7.73
C GLN A 137 27.35 -4.33 7.49
#